data_AF-A0A673UBR5-F1
#
_entry.id   AF-A0A673UBR5-F1
#
_cell.length_a   1.000
_cell.length_b   1.000
_cell.length_c   1.000
_cell.angle_alpha   90.00
_cell.angle_beta   90.00
_cell.angle_gamma   90.00
#
_symmetry.space_group_name_H-M   'P 1'
#
loop_
_entity.id
_entity.type
_entity.pdbx_description
1 polymer ?
#
loop_
_entity_poly.entity_id
_entity_poly.type
_entity_poly.pdbx_seq_one_letter_code
_entity_poly.pdbx_strand_id
1 'polypeptide(L)'
;MLDSWDKDVYPEAPHHILVPLPQTSMLNLITYLTKFTEWQHVKNRYYYYHQEFSHVPDITECQEKNVLCMFEAEMQWRRDCTVDQEIINIIQERLRGCQQREGKSYRQNCPKELEQFTQVVKAYQHYYHDLGAHYSASKYLENRTSAQVRTHICGFEPRVRLCADS
;
A
#
# COMPACT_ATOMS: atom_id res chain seq x y z
N MET A 1 9.69 -1.59 -19.55
CA MET A 1 8.83 -1.33 -18.37
C MET A 1 9.68 -0.47 -17.46
N LEU A 2 9.14 0.62 -16.87
CA LEU A 2 9.90 1.43 -15.92
C LEU A 2 10.24 0.54 -14.70
N ASP A 3 11.51 0.41 -14.33
CA ASP A 3 11.99 -0.37 -13.17
C ASP A 3 11.66 0.28 -11.82
N SER A 4 10.53 0.99 -11.72
CA SER A 4 10.17 1.80 -10.56
C SER A 4 9.49 1.02 -9.44
N TRP A 5 8.90 -0.13 -9.72
CA TRP A 5 8.06 -0.83 -8.76
C TRP A 5 8.87 -1.84 -7.94
N ASP A 6 8.69 -1.78 -6.62
CA ASP A 6 9.32 -2.73 -5.70
C ASP A 6 8.72 -4.13 -5.91
N LYS A 7 9.56 -5.08 -6.35
CA LYS A 7 9.14 -6.46 -6.65
C LYS A 7 8.81 -7.25 -5.39
N ASP A 8 9.27 -6.81 -4.23
CA ASP A 8 8.89 -7.40 -2.93
C ASP A 8 7.46 -7.00 -2.56
N VAL A 9 7.03 -5.80 -2.97
CA VAL A 9 5.66 -5.30 -2.77
C VAL A 9 4.72 -5.79 -3.89
N TYR A 10 5.19 -5.88 -5.13
CA TYR A 10 4.39 -6.36 -6.26
C TYR A 10 5.06 -7.59 -6.89
N PRO A 11 4.81 -8.80 -6.34
CA PRO A 11 5.41 -10.00 -6.87
C PRO A 11 4.84 -10.33 -8.25
N GLU A 12 5.74 -10.48 -9.21
CA GLU A 12 5.46 -10.98 -10.56
C GLU A 12 5.94 -12.44 -10.65
N ALA A 13 5.08 -13.32 -11.16
CA ALA A 13 5.48 -14.68 -11.47
C ALA A 13 6.39 -14.71 -12.70
N PRO A 14 7.40 -15.59 -12.76
CA PRO A 14 8.26 -15.71 -13.93
C PRO A 14 7.44 -16.03 -15.17
N HIS A 15 7.63 -15.25 -16.23
CA HIS A 15 6.94 -15.46 -17.50
C HIS A 15 7.60 -16.62 -18.25
N HIS A 16 6.89 -17.74 -18.35
CA HIS A 16 7.24 -18.82 -19.25
C HIS A 16 6.54 -18.59 -20.59
N ILE A 17 7.22 -17.92 -21.51
CA ILE A 17 6.69 -17.63 -22.84
C ILE A 17 7.13 -18.76 -23.78
N LEU A 18 6.19 -19.33 -24.53
CA LEU A 18 6.51 -20.20 -25.65
C LEU A 18 7.30 -19.40 -26.68
N VAL A 19 8.35 -19.98 -27.26
CA VAL A 19 9.22 -19.31 -28.24
C VAL A 19 8.36 -18.54 -29.25
N PRO A 20 8.48 -17.20 -29.32
CA PRO A 20 7.63 -16.42 -30.20
C PRO A 20 7.89 -16.82 -31.66
N LEU A 21 6.80 -17.01 -32.42
CA LEU A 21 6.87 -17.11 -33.88
C LEU A 21 7.57 -15.85 -34.42
N PRO A 22 8.36 -15.94 -35.51
CA PRO A 22 9.10 -14.80 -36.04
C PRO A 22 8.12 -13.71 -36.47
N GLN A 23 8.02 -12.66 -35.64
CA GLN A 23 7.19 -11.49 -35.92
C GLN A 23 8.04 -10.48 -36.69
N THR A 24 7.48 -9.97 -37.78
CA THR A 24 8.08 -8.90 -38.58
C THR A 24 8.34 -7.68 -37.69
N SER A 25 9.56 -7.17 -37.72
CA SER A 25 9.97 -5.99 -36.94
C SER A 25 9.27 -4.75 -37.48
N MET A 26 8.07 -4.46 -36.99
CA MET A 26 7.42 -3.20 -37.24
C MET A 26 8.24 -2.09 -36.57
N LEU A 27 8.68 -1.12 -37.37
CA LEU A 27 9.24 0.14 -36.88
C LEU A 27 8.12 0.91 -36.18
N ASN A 28 8.03 0.75 -34.87
CA ASN A 28 6.98 1.34 -34.05
C ASN A 28 7.25 2.84 -33.85
N LEU A 29 6.50 3.71 -34.57
CA LEU A 29 6.52 5.18 -34.42
C LEU A 29 6.45 5.61 -32.93
N ILE A 30 5.66 4.90 -32.14
CA ILE A 30 5.53 5.11 -30.69
C ILE A 30 6.90 5.02 -30.01
N THR A 31 7.69 4.00 -30.32
CA THR A 31 9.04 3.81 -29.73
C THR A 31 9.98 4.96 -30.08
N TYR A 32 9.89 5.51 -31.30
CA TYR A 32 10.68 6.70 -31.68
C TYR A 32 10.27 7.93 -30.85
N LEU A 33 8.97 8.19 -30.73
CA LEU A 33 8.45 9.32 -29.96
C LEU A 33 8.81 9.20 -28.46
N THR A 34 8.69 8.01 -27.86
CA THR A 34 9.08 7.78 -26.47
C THR A 34 10.56 8.13 -26.24
N LYS A 35 11.45 7.66 -27.12
CA LYS A 35 12.89 7.98 -27.04
C LYS A 35 13.18 9.48 -27.18
N PHE A 36 12.45 10.17 -28.06
CA PHE A 36 12.61 11.62 -28.22
C PHE A 36 12.22 12.38 -26.95
N THR A 37 11.09 12.01 -26.34
CA THR A 37 10.61 12.62 -25.09
C THR A 37 11.57 12.32 -23.92
N GLU A 38 12.05 11.08 -23.78
CA GLU A 38 13.08 10.70 -22.80
C GLU A 38 14.34 11.54 -22.95
N TRP A 39 14.80 11.76 -24.19
CA TRP A 39 15.96 12.62 -24.45
C TRP A 39 15.75 14.06 -23.95
N GLN A 40 14.56 14.62 -24.10
CA GLN A 40 14.26 15.96 -23.55
C GLN A 40 14.23 15.94 -22.01
N HIS A 41 13.67 14.91 -21.39
CA HIS A 41 13.66 14.77 -19.93
C HIS A 41 15.08 14.61 -19.34
N VAL A 42 16.00 13.97 -20.05
CA VAL A 42 17.39 13.83 -19.60
C VAL A 42 18.13 15.18 -19.56
N LYS A 43 17.76 16.13 -20.43
CA LYS A 43 18.35 17.48 -20.41
C LYS A 43 17.97 18.27 -19.17
N ASN A 44 16.72 18.13 -18.72
CA ASN A 44 16.17 18.84 -17.56
C ASN A 44 15.65 17.84 -16.51
N ARG A 45 16.56 17.22 -15.76
CA ARG A 45 16.21 16.32 -14.66
C ARG A 45 15.78 17.12 -13.43
N TYR A 46 14.63 16.77 -12.86
CA TYR A 46 14.17 17.25 -11.57
C TYR A 46 14.15 16.08 -10.58
N TYR A 47 14.50 16.36 -9.33
CA TYR A 47 14.51 15.37 -8.26
C TYR A 47 13.36 15.66 -7.29
N TYR A 48 12.71 14.60 -6.82
CA TYR A 48 11.64 14.65 -5.82
C TYR A 48 11.97 13.67 -4.69
N TYR A 49 11.59 14.02 -3.46
CA TYR A 49 11.80 13.22 -2.27
C TYR A 49 10.46 12.90 -1.61
N HIS A 50 10.36 11.71 -1.04
CA HIS A 50 9.21 11.33 -0.23
C HIS A 50 9.28 12.05 1.11
N GLN A 51 8.13 12.51 1.59
CA GLN A 51 8.04 13.15 2.89
C GLN A 51 8.04 12.07 3.99
N GLU A 52 8.98 12.20 4.92
CA GLU A 52 9.06 11.35 6.11
C GLU A 52 8.48 12.12 7.30
N PHE A 53 7.57 11.49 8.05
CA PHE A 53 6.98 12.06 9.26
C PHE A 53 7.57 11.36 10.47
N SER A 54 8.11 12.13 11.41
CA SER A 54 8.59 11.58 12.68
C SER A 54 7.41 11.15 13.55
N HIS A 55 7.58 10.04 14.28
CA HIS A 55 6.59 9.53 15.21
C HIS A 55 6.27 10.55 16.32
N VAL A 56 4.99 10.68 16.63
CA VAL A 56 4.42 11.55 17.67
C VAL A 56 3.80 10.66 18.76
N PRO A 57 3.85 11.03 20.06
CA PRO A 57 3.17 10.27 21.12
C PRO A 57 1.70 10.03 20.79
N ASP A 58 1.22 8.82 21.10
CA ASP A 58 -0.18 8.45 20.90
C ASP A 58 -1.07 9.23 21.88
N ILE A 59 -2.34 9.36 21.54
CA ILE A 59 -3.32 10.13 22.30
C ILE A 59 -3.55 9.57 23.72
N THR A 60 -3.14 8.32 24.02
CA THR A 60 -3.13 7.75 25.37
C THR A 60 -2.09 8.37 26.30
N GLU A 61 -1.00 8.89 25.74
CA GLU A 61 0.11 9.49 26.51
C GLU A 61 -0.13 10.99 26.76
N CYS A 62 -1.09 11.59 26.06
CA CYS A 62 -1.46 12.98 26.22
C CYS A 62 -2.25 13.25 27.51
N GLN A 63 -1.97 14.39 28.16
CA GLN A 63 -2.77 14.87 29.28
C GLN A 63 -4.14 15.39 28.80
N GLU A 64 -5.20 15.15 29.57
CA GLU A 64 -6.63 15.36 29.23
C GLU A 64 -7.04 16.80 28.82
N LYS A 65 -6.13 17.77 28.82
CA LYS A 65 -6.38 19.17 28.42
C LYS A 65 -5.31 19.78 27.53
N ASN A 66 -4.28 19.01 27.15
CA ASN A 66 -3.24 19.50 26.27
C ASN A 66 -3.69 19.40 24.80
N VAL A 67 -4.34 20.47 24.32
CA VAL A 67 -4.88 20.52 22.96
C VAL A 67 -3.80 20.34 21.88
N LEU A 68 -2.56 20.79 22.14
CA LEU A 68 -1.47 20.64 21.17
C LEU A 68 -1.08 19.17 21.02
N CYS A 69 -0.88 18.46 22.13
CA CYS A 69 -0.57 17.02 22.10
C CYS A 69 -1.67 16.22 21.41
N MET A 70 -2.92 16.48 21.78
CA MET A 70 -4.09 15.81 21.19
C MET A 70 -4.20 16.07 19.68
N PHE A 71 -3.89 17.30 19.24
CA PHE A 71 -3.89 17.66 17.83
C PHE A 71 -2.82 16.93 17.03
N GLU A 72 -1.58 16.87 17.55
CA GLU A 72 -0.49 16.17 16.88
C GLU A 72 -0.76 14.66 16.80
N ALA A 73 -1.25 14.05 17.88
CA ALA A 73 -1.62 12.64 17.93
C ALA A 73 -2.78 12.31 16.96
N GLU A 74 -3.81 13.16 16.93
CA GLU A 74 -4.93 13.01 15.99
C GLU A 74 -4.46 13.10 14.53
N MET A 75 -3.53 14.00 14.22
CA MET A 75 -2.96 14.12 12.87
C MET A 75 -2.09 12.92 12.51
N GLN A 76 -1.34 12.36 13.46
CA GLN A 76 -0.59 11.13 13.25
C GLN A 76 -1.53 9.97 12.93
N TRP A 77 -2.54 9.75 13.78
CA TRP A 77 -3.52 8.68 13.59
C TRP A 77 -4.27 8.79 12.26
N ARG A 78 -4.60 10.00 11.79
CA ARG A 78 -5.24 10.20 10.47
C ARG A 78 -4.34 9.81 9.30
N ARG A 79 -3.03 10.09 9.41
CA ARG A 79 -2.05 9.63 8.40
C ARG A 79 -1.98 8.12 8.39
N ASP A 80 -1.89 7.50 9.57
CA ASP A 80 -1.83 6.04 9.71
C ASP A 80 -3.09 5.38 9.15
N CYS A 81 -4.27 5.96 9.39
CA CYS A 81 -5.52 5.50 8.77
C CYS A 81 -5.48 5.52 7.24
N THR A 82 -4.84 6.55 6.66
CA THR A 82 -4.73 6.71 5.21
C THR A 82 -3.72 5.70 4.66
N VAL A 83 -2.60 5.49 5.37
CA VAL A 83 -1.62 4.46 5.02
C VAL A 83 -2.24 3.07 5.05
N ASP A 84 -3.01 2.75 6.09
CA ASP A 84 -3.72 1.47 6.24
C ASP A 84 -4.75 1.22 5.12
N GLN A 85 -5.43 2.28 4.66
CA GLN A 85 -6.29 2.20 3.47
C GLN A 85 -5.49 1.86 2.20
N GLU A 86 -4.35 2.51 1.99
CA GLU A 86 -3.49 2.21 0.85
C GLU A 86 -2.88 0.80 0.91
N ILE A 87 -2.57 0.29 2.10
CA ILE A 87 -2.13 -1.10 2.27
C ILE A 87 -3.19 -2.08 1.76
N ILE A 88 -4.47 -1.84 2.07
CA ILE A 88 -5.57 -2.68 1.57
C ILE A 88 -5.67 -2.59 0.05
N ASN A 89 -5.53 -1.38 -0.52
CA ASN A 89 -5.53 -1.18 -1.96
C ASN A 89 -4.41 -1.99 -2.62
N ILE A 90 -3.18 -1.95 -2.08
CA ILE A 90 -2.04 -2.72 -2.58
C ILE A 90 -2.34 -4.22 -2.56
N ILE A 91 -2.85 -4.76 -1.46
CA ILE A 91 -3.14 -6.19 -1.35
C ILE A 91 -4.30 -6.59 -2.26
N GLN A 92 -5.29 -5.72 -2.43
CA GLN A 92 -6.36 -5.91 -3.39
C GLN A 92 -5.82 -5.94 -4.83
N GLU A 93 -4.87 -5.07 -5.17
CA GLU A 93 -4.19 -5.08 -6.47
C GLU A 93 -3.38 -6.34 -6.69
N ARG A 94 -2.70 -6.88 -5.65
CA ARG A 94 -2.02 -8.18 -5.73
C ARG A 94 -2.99 -9.30 -6.09
N LEU A 95 -4.15 -9.35 -5.42
CA LEU A 95 -5.19 -10.35 -5.69
C LEU A 95 -5.74 -10.22 -7.11
N ARG A 96 -6.03 -8.98 -7.56
CA ARG A 96 -6.48 -8.71 -8.94
C ARG A 96 -5.41 -9.08 -9.97
N GLY A 97 -4.15 -8.77 -9.69
CA GLY A 97 -3.01 -9.12 -10.55
C GLY A 97 -2.86 -10.63 -10.68
N CYS A 98 -3.00 -11.37 -9.57
CA CYS A 98 -3.02 -12.83 -9.54
C CYS A 98 -4.17 -13.40 -10.38
N GLN A 99 -5.39 -12.89 -10.19
CA GLN A 99 -6.56 -13.29 -10.98
C GLN A 99 -6.37 -13.05 -12.49
N GLN A 100 -5.78 -11.92 -12.85
CA GLN A 100 -5.51 -11.57 -14.25
C GLN A 100 -4.46 -12.48 -14.89
N ARG A 101 -3.42 -12.86 -14.14
CA ARG A 101 -2.36 -13.77 -14.63
C ARG A 101 -2.85 -15.19 -14.83
N GLU A 102 -3.69 -15.68 -13.93
CA GLU A 102 -4.13 -17.08 -13.93
C GLU A 102 -5.38 -17.32 -14.78
N GLY A 103 -6.18 -16.28 -15.02
CA GLY A 103 -7.37 -16.35 -15.88
C GLY A 103 -8.41 -17.32 -15.32
N LYS A 104 -8.60 -18.47 -15.97
CA LYS A 104 -9.65 -19.45 -15.59
C LYS A 104 -9.28 -20.29 -14.36
N SER A 105 -7.99 -20.50 -14.11
CA SER A 105 -7.50 -21.33 -13.00
C SER A 105 -7.26 -20.55 -11.70
N TYR A 106 -7.76 -19.31 -11.61
CA TYR A 106 -7.45 -18.40 -10.50
C TYR A 106 -7.83 -18.93 -9.10
N ARG A 107 -8.85 -19.78 -9.04
CA ARG A 107 -9.35 -20.35 -7.76
C ARG A 107 -8.37 -21.31 -7.10
N GLN A 108 -7.51 -21.96 -7.89
CA GLN A 108 -6.59 -22.99 -7.38
C GLN A 108 -5.20 -22.43 -7.12
N ASN A 109 -4.77 -21.46 -7.92
CA ASN A 109 -3.39 -21.00 -7.94
C ASN A 109 -3.16 -19.73 -7.07
N CYS A 110 -4.24 -19.01 -6.70
CA CYS A 110 -4.19 -17.79 -5.88
C CYS A 110 -4.61 -17.91 -4.39
N PRO A 111 -4.40 -19.03 -3.66
CA PRO A 111 -4.90 -19.14 -2.29
C PRO A 111 -4.13 -18.25 -1.30
N LYS A 112 -2.86 -17.95 -1.54
CA LYS A 112 -2.01 -17.18 -0.63
C LYS A 112 -2.42 -15.71 -0.58
N GLU A 113 -2.60 -15.10 -1.74
CA GLU A 113 -3.03 -13.71 -1.88
C GLU A 113 -4.44 -13.53 -1.33
N LEU A 114 -5.32 -14.53 -1.52
CA LEU A 114 -6.66 -14.51 -0.93
C LEU A 114 -6.61 -14.59 0.59
N GLU A 115 -5.77 -15.48 1.15
CA GLU A 115 -5.59 -15.58 2.59
C GLU A 115 -5.07 -14.26 3.19
N GLN A 116 -4.01 -13.69 2.60
CA GLN A 116 -3.46 -12.40 3.01
C GLN A 116 -4.52 -11.30 2.97
N PHE A 117 -5.28 -11.21 1.89
CA PHE A 117 -6.37 -10.24 1.77
C PHE A 117 -7.41 -10.41 2.88
N THR A 118 -7.82 -11.65 3.18
CA THR A 118 -8.81 -11.88 4.25
C THR A 118 -8.26 -11.53 5.63
N GLN A 119 -6.97 -11.76 5.91
CA GLN A 119 -6.34 -11.41 7.18
C GLN A 119 -6.31 -9.89 7.37
N VAL A 120 -5.84 -9.15 6.35
CA VAL A 120 -5.72 -7.70 6.41
C VAL A 120 -7.09 -7.02 6.45
N VAL A 121 -8.06 -7.46 5.66
CA VAL A 121 -9.42 -6.90 5.70
C VAL A 121 -10.08 -7.15 7.05
N LYS A 122 -9.89 -8.34 7.66
CA LYS A 122 -10.40 -8.60 9.01
C LYS A 122 -9.76 -7.67 10.04
N ALA A 123 -8.45 -7.45 9.97
CA ALA A 123 -7.76 -6.52 10.86
C ALA A 123 -8.28 -5.09 10.68
N TYR A 124 -8.40 -4.62 9.43
CA TYR A 124 -8.92 -3.28 9.14
C TYR A 124 -10.36 -3.09 9.61
N GLN A 125 -11.23 -4.04 9.33
CA GLN A 125 -12.62 -4.01 9.80
C GLN A 125 -12.66 -3.97 11.32
N HIS A 126 -11.84 -4.77 12.00
CA HIS A 126 -11.75 -4.74 13.45
C HIS A 126 -11.37 -3.36 13.99
N TYR A 127 -10.45 -2.64 13.36
CA TYR A 127 -9.98 -1.34 13.83
C TYR A 127 -10.88 -0.16 13.46
N TYR A 128 -11.46 -0.17 12.26
CA TYR A 128 -12.06 1.04 11.68
C TYR A 128 -13.56 0.95 11.36
N HIS A 129 -14.19 -0.21 11.54
CA HIS A 129 -15.59 -0.42 11.07
C HIS A 129 -16.62 0.49 11.75
N ASP A 130 -16.55 0.65 13.06
CA ASP A 130 -17.61 1.29 13.85
C ASP A 130 -17.33 2.76 14.23
N LEU A 131 -16.32 3.39 13.64
CA LEU A 131 -15.93 4.77 13.98
C LEU A 131 -16.90 5.84 13.45
N GLY A 132 -17.71 5.49 12.45
CA GLY A 132 -18.68 6.37 11.80
C GLY A 132 -18.04 7.49 10.95
N ALA A 133 -18.87 8.40 10.44
CA ALA A 133 -18.42 9.47 9.54
C ALA A 133 -17.46 10.48 10.20
N HIS A 134 -17.66 10.74 11.49
CA HIS A 134 -16.78 11.60 12.28
C HIS A 134 -15.80 10.74 13.09
N TYR A 135 -14.90 10.05 12.40
CA TYR A 135 -13.87 9.23 13.02
C TYR A 135 -12.75 10.11 13.60
N SER A 136 -12.28 9.74 14.79
CA SER A 136 -11.19 10.42 15.50
C SER A 136 -10.37 9.41 16.30
N ALA A 137 -9.15 9.78 16.66
CA ALA A 137 -8.29 8.95 17.49
C ALA A 137 -8.91 8.69 18.87
N SER A 138 -9.64 9.67 19.43
CA SER A 138 -10.39 9.48 20.68
C SER A 138 -11.45 8.38 20.57
N LYS A 139 -12.26 8.40 19.50
CA LYS A 139 -13.28 7.36 19.28
C LYS A 139 -12.67 5.99 19.04
N TYR A 140 -11.54 5.95 18.35
CA TYR A 140 -10.80 4.72 18.15
C TYR A 140 -10.34 4.11 19.47
N LEU A 141 -9.92 4.95 20.43
CA LEU A 141 -9.58 4.51 21.78
C LEU A 141 -10.79 4.06 22.60
N GLU A 142 -11.91 4.76 22.51
CA GLU A 142 -13.14 4.36 23.17
C GLU A 142 -13.62 2.99 22.68
N ASN A 143 -13.39 2.69 21.40
CA ASN A 143 -13.72 1.39 20.80
C ASN A 143 -12.67 0.29 21.10
N ARG A 144 -11.48 0.63 21.62
CA ARG A 144 -10.44 -0.37 21.95
C ARG A 144 -10.79 -1.09 23.26
N THR A 145 -11.09 -2.39 23.19
CA THR A 145 -10.97 -3.27 24.37
C THR A 145 -9.49 -3.49 24.72
N SER A 146 -9.14 -3.50 26.01
CA SER A 146 -7.77 -3.53 26.58
C SER A 146 -6.84 -4.68 26.13
N ALA A 147 -7.29 -5.60 25.28
CA ALA A 147 -6.54 -6.76 24.81
C ALA A 147 -5.82 -6.58 23.46
N GLN A 148 -6.17 -5.58 22.63
CA GLN A 148 -5.48 -5.32 21.34
C GLN A 148 -4.41 -4.25 21.48
N VAL A 149 -3.32 -4.66 22.11
CA VAL A 149 -2.08 -3.89 22.12
C VAL A 149 -1.37 -4.11 20.79
N ARG A 150 -1.32 -3.04 19.98
CA ARG A 150 -0.23 -2.73 19.05
C ARG A 150 0.06 -3.77 17.94
N THR A 151 -0.98 -4.24 17.25
CA THR A 151 -0.81 -4.85 15.92
C THR A 151 -1.44 -3.94 14.87
N HIS A 152 -0.74 -2.87 14.50
CA HIS A 152 -1.08 -2.13 13.28
C HIS A 152 -1.10 -3.11 12.09
N ILE A 153 -1.85 -2.80 11.04
CA ILE A 153 -1.96 -3.66 9.84
C ILE A 153 -0.57 -3.98 9.26
N CYS A 154 0.37 -3.06 9.44
CA CYS A 154 1.78 -3.22 9.17
C CYS A 154 2.47 -4.44 9.82
N GLY A 155 1.99 -4.93 10.97
CA GLY A 155 2.49 -6.17 11.56
C GLY A 155 2.11 -7.44 10.78
N PHE A 156 1.07 -7.38 9.94
CA PHE A 156 0.65 -8.48 9.08
C PHE A 156 1.37 -8.48 7.72
N GLU A 157 1.94 -7.35 7.30
CA GLU A 157 2.67 -7.24 6.02
C GLU A 157 3.93 -6.34 6.16
N PRO A 158 5.04 -6.86 6.72
CA PRO A 158 6.26 -6.09 6.98
C PRO A 158 7.02 -5.71 5.69
N ARG A 159 6.60 -6.23 4.53
CA ARG A 159 7.26 -5.96 3.24
C ARG A 159 6.81 -4.66 2.60
N VAL A 160 5.70 -4.07 3.05
CA VAL A 160 5.24 -2.79 2.53
C VAL A 160 6.09 -1.69 3.15
N ARG A 161 6.86 -0.96 2.33
CA ARG A 161 7.69 0.18 2.82
C ARG A 161 6.91 1.25 3.56
N LEU A 162 5.60 1.38 3.31
CA LEU A 162 4.73 2.31 4.05
C LEU A 162 4.66 1.97 5.55
N CYS A 163 5.08 0.77 5.94
CA CYS A 163 5.12 0.27 7.30
C CYS A 163 6.47 0.44 8.01
N ALA A 164 7.44 1.13 7.39
CA ALA A 164 8.80 1.20 7.91
C ALA A 164 8.88 1.89 9.29
N ASP A 165 7.88 2.69 9.68
CA ASP A 165 7.89 3.48 10.92
C ASP A 165 6.55 3.46 11.70
N SER A 166 5.67 2.46 11.45
CA SER A 166 4.34 2.30 12.10
C SER A 166 4.37 1.45 13.37
#